data_AF-A0A9N8F0Y3-F1
#
_entry.id   AF-A0A9N8F0Y3-F1
#
_cell.length_a   1.000
_cell.length_b   1.000
_cell.length_c   1.000
_cell.angle_alpha   90.00
_cell.angle_beta   90.00
_cell.angle_gamma   90.00
#
_symmetry.space_group_name_H-M   'P 1'
#
loop_
_entity.id
_entity.type
_entity.pdbx_description
1 polymer ?
#
loop_
_entity_poly.entity_id
_entity_poly.type
_entity_poly.pdbx_seq_one_letter_code
_entity_poly.pdbx_strand_id
1 'polypeptide(L)'
;MALPLRPKLHPNVLGRQMLYSDAMQYANDKLSGKLVVILNADIYLGSGVDQLLRHRHLLEPKNNGSPVVLSLTRHEHGTCRTTNNASNQPSNDWCGCPFTRPGLYFGSHDSFWFEPPLDNRAIERCQHVQNRWGAEHKVIVELLRVGYNVANPCLTIHTHHHHATDVHPWAKEAGGNDVLADPTDHLPLPPTTLDQIVSDCT
;
A
#
# COMPACT_ATOMS: atom_id res chain seq x y z
N MET A 1 -4.86 7.13 39.02
CA MET A 1 -4.94 5.73 38.55
C MET A 1 -4.30 5.65 37.18
N ALA A 2 -3.20 4.91 37.02
CA ALA A 2 -2.62 4.66 35.70
C ALA A 2 -3.51 3.63 34.98
N LEU A 3 -3.91 3.93 33.74
CA LEU A 3 -4.59 2.94 32.90
C LEU A 3 -3.66 1.74 32.70
N PRO A 4 -4.15 0.49 32.80
CA PRO A 4 -3.30 -0.68 32.58
C PRO A 4 -2.71 -0.62 31.18
N LEU A 5 -1.41 -0.88 31.07
CA LEU A 5 -0.68 -0.99 29.81
C LEU A 5 -1.33 -2.09 28.97
N ARG A 6 -2.20 -1.69 28.03
CA ARG A 6 -2.71 -2.60 27.01
C ARG A 6 -1.57 -2.85 26.01
N PRO A 7 -1.31 -4.12 25.64
CA PRO A 7 -0.33 -4.41 24.60
C PRO A 7 -0.73 -3.67 23.32
N LYS A 8 0.22 -2.98 22.67
CA LYS A 8 -0.01 -2.31 21.38
C LYS A 8 0.07 -3.29 20.20
N LEU A 9 0.62 -4.48 20.42
CA LEU A 9 0.79 -5.53 19.43
C LEU A 9 -0.13 -6.71 19.76
N HIS A 10 -0.91 -7.14 18.77
CA HIS A 10 -1.80 -8.29 18.86
C HIS A 10 -1.49 -9.25 17.72
N PRO A 11 -0.68 -10.31 17.95
CA PRO A 11 -0.37 -11.27 16.91
C PRO A 11 -1.61 -12.12 16.58
N ASN A 12 -1.86 -12.32 15.28
CA ASN A 12 -2.86 -13.26 14.77
C ASN A 12 -2.17 -14.25 13.84
N VAL A 13 -2.17 -15.53 14.21
CA VAL A 13 -1.43 -16.59 13.50
C VAL A 13 -2.42 -17.41 12.68
N LEU A 14 -2.28 -17.38 11.34
CA LEU A 14 -3.18 -18.08 10.42
C LEU A 14 -2.81 -19.55 10.19
N GLY A 15 -1.57 -19.97 10.50
CA GLY A 15 -1.07 -21.31 10.18
C GLY A 15 -0.81 -21.58 8.70
N ARG A 16 -0.95 -20.54 7.85
CA ARG A 16 -0.68 -20.56 6.40
C ARG A 16 -0.18 -19.18 5.93
N GLN A 17 0.28 -19.10 4.69
CA GLN A 17 0.59 -17.83 4.04
C GLN A 17 -0.67 -16.94 4.01
N MET A 18 -0.47 -15.66 4.35
CA MET A 18 -1.54 -14.66 4.43
C MET A 18 -1.94 -14.18 3.02
N LEU A 19 -3.25 -14.10 2.78
CA LEU A 19 -3.84 -13.49 1.60
C LEU A 19 -4.14 -12.01 1.86
N TYR A 20 -4.27 -11.20 0.81
CA TYR A 20 -4.78 -9.83 0.98
C TYR A 20 -6.20 -9.83 1.59
N SER A 21 -7.05 -10.76 1.16
CA SER A 21 -8.41 -10.93 1.69
C SER A 21 -8.43 -11.19 3.20
N ASP A 22 -7.43 -11.87 3.78
CA ASP A 22 -7.38 -12.14 5.22
C ASP A 22 -7.25 -10.85 6.03
N ALA A 23 -6.34 -9.95 5.60
CA ALA A 23 -6.12 -8.67 6.25
C ALA A 23 -7.34 -7.73 6.08
N MET A 24 -7.94 -7.71 4.89
CA MET A 24 -9.15 -6.93 4.61
C MET A 24 -10.34 -7.44 5.43
N GLN A 25 -10.56 -8.75 5.48
CA GLN A 25 -11.65 -9.35 6.27
C GLN A 25 -11.45 -9.08 7.76
N TYR A 26 -10.22 -9.21 8.26
CA TYR A 26 -9.92 -8.87 9.65
C TYR A 26 -10.24 -7.41 9.98
N ALA A 27 -9.92 -6.48 9.06
CA ALA A 27 -10.26 -5.07 9.21
C ALA A 27 -11.79 -4.86 9.27
N ASN A 28 -12.55 -5.48 8.37
CA ASN A 28 -14.01 -5.44 8.39
C ASN A 28 -14.59 -5.97 9.72
N ASP A 29 -14.09 -7.10 10.20
CA ASP A 29 -14.64 -7.79 11.36
C ASP A 29 -14.30 -7.11 12.69
N LYS A 30 -13.13 -6.46 12.80
CA LYS A 30 -12.56 -6.03 14.10
C LYS A 30 -12.27 -4.53 14.19
N LEU A 31 -12.19 -3.81 13.07
CA LEU A 31 -11.65 -2.45 13.03
C LEU A 31 -12.61 -1.43 12.39
N SER A 32 -13.91 -1.75 12.27
CA SER A 32 -14.93 -0.81 11.78
C SER A 32 -14.86 0.54 12.49
N GLY A 33 -14.97 1.63 11.71
CA GLY A 33 -14.90 3.00 12.21
C GLY A 33 -13.49 3.44 12.64
N LYS A 34 -12.43 2.74 12.20
CA LYS A 34 -11.03 3.12 12.43
C LYS A 34 -10.31 3.30 11.10
N LEU A 35 -9.34 4.21 11.08
CA LEU A 35 -8.34 4.23 10.01
C LEU A 35 -7.49 2.95 10.12
N VAL A 36 -7.43 2.18 9.03
CA VAL A 36 -6.65 0.95 8.92
C VAL A 36 -5.58 1.13 7.86
N VAL A 37 -4.41 0.53 8.11
CA VAL A 37 -3.33 0.41 7.14
C VAL A 37 -2.89 -1.04 7.04
N ILE A 38 -2.83 -1.57 5.83
CA ILE A 38 -2.18 -2.84 5.51
C ILE A 38 -0.79 -2.49 4.96
N LEU A 39 0.27 -3.03 5.57
CA LEU A 39 1.66 -2.77 5.20
C LEU A 39 2.56 -3.96 5.60
N ASN A 40 3.66 -4.14 4.88
CA ASN A 40 4.68 -5.15 5.24
C ASN A 40 5.49 -4.73 6.47
N ALA A 41 6.02 -5.70 7.21
CA ALA A 41 6.70 -5.45 8.48
C ALA A 41 8.02 -4.66 8.36
N ASP A 42 8.59 -4.59 7.17
CA ASP A 42 9.77 -3.80 6.79
C ASP A 42 9.40 -2.40 6.23
N ILE A 43 8.11 -2.03 6.29
CA ILE A 43 7.63 -0.69 5.97
C ILE A 43 7.40 0.11 7.25
N TYR A 44 7.87 1.36 7.26
CA TYR A 44 7.54 2.32 8.31
C TYR A 44 6.89 3.57 7.75
N LEU A 45 6.07 4.21 8.58
CA LEU A 45 5.32 5.41 8.22
C LEU A 45 6.17 6.65 8.53
N GLY A 46 6.31 7.53 7.54
CA GLY A 46 7.08 8.77 7.62
C GLY A 46 6.22 10.01 7.83
N SER A 47 6.62 11.11 7.20
CA SER A 47 5.91 12.39 7.24
C SER A 47 4.54 12.34 6.53
N GLY A 48 3.63 13.25 6.90
CA GLY A 48 2.35 13.45 6.22
C GLY A 48 1.20 12.59 6.73
N VAL A 49 1.45 11.62 7.62
CA VAL A 49 0.40 10.85 8.29
C VAL A 49 -0.54 11.77 9.09
N ASP A 50 0.01 12.80 9.74
CA ASP A 50 -0.77 13.79 10.48
C ASP A 50 -1.72 14.59 9.56
N GLN A 51 -1.32 14.82 8.30
CA GLN A 51 -2.16 15.46 7.31
C GLN A 51 -3.34 14.55 6.95
N LEU A 52 -3.09 13.27 6.68
CA LEU A 52 -4.15 12.30 6.43
C LEU A 52 -5.14 12.23 7.60
N LEU A 53 -4.65 12.23 8.85
CA LEU A 53 -5.53 12.21 10.03
C LEU A 53 -6.48 13.43 10.08
N ARG A 54 -6.03 14.61 9.62
CA ARG A 54 -6.90 15.80 9.49
C ARG A 54 -7.93 15.66 8.36
N HIS A 55 -7.60 14.89 7.31
CA HIS A 55 -8.46 14.63 6.16
C HIS A 55 -9.06 13.22 6.15
N ARG A 56 -9.18 12.56 7.32
CA ARG A 56 -9.66 11.17 7.41
C ARG A 56 -11.03 10.96 6.75
N HIS A 57 -11.89 11.98 6.82
CA HIS A 57 -13.22 11.99 6.21
C HIS A 57 -13.22 11.71 4.68
N LEU A 58 -12.07 11.85 4.01
CA LEU A 58 -11.93 11.46 2.61
C LEU A 58 -12.09 9.95 2.39
N LEU A 59 -11.72 9.14 3.39
CA LEU A 59 -11.78 7.67 3.35
C LEU A 59 -13.14 7.12 3.80
N GLU A 60 -14.00 7.98 4.34
CA GLU A 60 -15.32 7.59 4.80
C GLU A 60 -16.25 7.29 3.61
N PRO A 61 -17.14 6.29 3.72
CA PRO A 61 -18.18 6.06 2.72
C PRO A 61 -19.05 7.31 2.55
N LYS A 62 -19.15 7.85 1.34
CA LYS A 62 -20.00 9.00 1.03
C LYS A 62 -21.36 8.53 0.51
N ASN A 63 -22.44 9.18 0.94
CA ASN A 63 -23.81 8.84 0.50
C ASN A 63 -23.98 8.88 -1.04
N ASN A 64 -23.25 9.77 -1.73
CA ASN A 64 -23.32 9.97 -3.18
C ASN A 64 -21.95 9.90 -3.87
N GLY A 65 -20.93 9.31 -3.23
CA GLY A 65 -19.56 9.28 -3.77
C GLY A 65 -18.88 7.95 -3.52
N SER A 66 -17.98 7.57 -4.41
CA SER A 66 -17.14 6.40 -4.25
C SER A 66 -16.21 6.57 -3.05
N PRO A 67 -16.17 5.60 -2.11
CA PRO A 67 -15.20 5.62 -1.02
C PRO A 67 -13.76 5.63 -1.56
N VAL A 68 -12.87 6.34 -0.87
CA VAL A 68 -11.47 6.45 -1.27
C VAL A 68 -10.63 5.42 -0.52
N VAL A 69 -9.80 4.67 -1.25
CA VAL A 69 -8.71 3.86 -0.70
C VAL A 69 -7.39 4.47 -1.15
N LEU A 70 -6.45 4.64 -0.23
CA LEU A 70 -5.12 5.10 -0.61
C LEU A 70 -4.21 3.89 -0.81
N SER A 71 -3.50 3.88 -1.92
CA SER A 71 -2.50 2.88 -2.25
C SER A 71 -1.18 3.61 -2.47
N LEU A 72 -0.29 3.60 -1.47
CA LEU A 72 0.90 4.45 -1.47
C LEU A 72 2.09 3.68 -1.99
N THR A 73 2.79 4.26 -2.94
CA THR A 73 4.14 3.83 -3.30
C THR A 73 5.16 4.34 -2.29
N ARG A 74 6.21 3.56 -2.04
CA ARG A 74 7.28 3.92 -1.10
C ARG A 74 8.20 5.06 -1.53
N HIS A 75 8.80 5.66 -0.52
CA HIS A 75 10.00 6.47 -0.55
C HIS A 75 11.17 5.64 -0.04
N GLU A 76 12.27 5.61 -0.79
CA GLU A 76 13.45 4.87 -0.37
C GLU A 76 14.35 5.72 0.53
N HIS A 77 14.85 5.15 1.63
CA HIS A 77 15.71 5.86 2.56
C HIS A 77 17.18 5.77 2.12
N GLY A 78 17.78 6.90 1.72
CA GLY A 78 19.24 7.16 1.72
C GLY A 78 20.17 6.30 0.85
N THR A 79 19.74 5.13 0.37
CA THR A 79 20.57 4.20 -0.41
C THR A 79 19.99 3.85 -1.78
N CYS A 80 18.77 4.26 -2.10
CA CYS A 80 18.36 4.37 -3.49
C CYS A 80 19.16 5.52 -4.10
N ARG A 81 20.31 5.19 -4.68
CA ARG A 81 21.24 6.14 -5.31
C ARG A 81 20.56 6.90 -6.44
N THR A 82 19.85 7.97 -6.12
CA THR A 82 19.82 9.14 -6.99
C THR A 82 21.04 9.97 -6.63
N THR A 83 22.12 9.70 -7.38
CA THR A 83 23.09 10.71 -7.84
C THR A 83 23.22 11.95 -6.97
N ASN A 84 24.16 11.94 -6.01
CA ASN A 84 24.95 13.11 -5.63
C ASN A 84 26.11 12.63 -4.73
N ASN A 85 27.08 11.94 -5.34
CA ASN A 85 28.53 12.07 -5.07
C ASN A 85 29.33 10.96 -5.80
N ALA A 86 30.07 11.39 -6.82
CA ALA A 86 31.42 10.92 -7.18
C ALA A 86 31.70 9.43 -7.48
N SER A 87 30.75 8.67 -8.03
CA SER A 87 31.12 7.51 -8.87
C SER A 87 30.12 7.34 -10.01
N ASN A 88 30.57 7.61 -11.23
CA ASN A 88 29.87 7.32 -12.49
C ASN A 88 29.80 5.79 -12.72
N GLN A 89 29.11 5.09 -11.82
CA GLN A 89 28.70 3.71 -12.03
C GLN A 89 27.20 3.70 -11.75
N PRO A 90 26.36 3.46 -12.78
CA PRO A 90 24.97 3.13 -12.53
C PRO A 90 25.02 1.86 -11.70
N SER A 91 24.75 1.93 -10.40
CA SER A 91 24.51 0.69 -9.67
C SER A 91 23.30 0.07 -10.35
N ASN A 92 23.49 -1.12 -10.87
CA ASN A 92 22.52 -2.00 -11.50
C ASN A 92 21.38 -2.37 -10.53
N ASP A 93 21.41 -1.80 -9.32
CA ASP A 93 20.48 -1.97 -8.24
C ASP A 93 19.13 -1.43 -8.68
N TRP A 94 18.22 -2.39 -8.84
CA TRP A 94 16.84 -2.28 -9.22
C TRP A 94 16.06 -1.53 -8.12
N CYS A 95 16.36 -0.25 -7.92
CA CYS A 95 15.58 0.58 -7.02
C CYS A 95 14.20 0.79 -7.65
N GLY A 96 13.20 0.02 -7.20
CA GLY A 96 11.80 0.07 -7.66
C GLY A 96 11.04 1.33 -7.23
N CYS A 97 11.75 2.41 -6.90
CA CYS A 97 11.15 3.68 -6.52
C CYS A 97 10.46 4.31 -7.74
N PRO A 98 9.16 4.61 -7.69
CA PRO A 98 8.43 5.16 -8.84
C PRO A 98 8.90 6.57 -9.23
N PHE A 99 9.60 7.26 -8.32
CA PHE A 99 10.09 8.62 -8.54
C PHE A 99 11.39 8.69 -9.33
N THR A 100 12.14 7.59 -9.43
CA THR A 100 13.44 7.57 -10.13
C THR A 100 13.33 7.24 -11.62
N ARG A 101 12.16 6.78 -12.08
CA ARG A 101 11.91 6.40 -13.49
C ARG A 101 10.58 6.95 -14.00
N PRO A 102 10.52 8.23 -14.40
CA PRO A 102 9.31 8.84 -14.98
C PRO A 102 8.84 8.05 -16.21
N GLY A 103 7.55 7.70 -16.26
CA GLY A 103 6.94 7.00 -17.40
C GLY A 103 7.03 5.48 -17.38
N LEU A 104 7.69 4.88 -16.38
CA LEU A 104 7.72 3.43 -16.18
C LEU A 104 7.19 3.09 -14.78
N TYR A 105 5.96 2.60 -14.72
CA TYR A 105 5.39 2.11 -13.47
C TYR A 105 5.95 0.74 -13.12
N PHE A 106 7.07 0.76 -12.41
CA PHE A 106 7.68 -0.41 -11.76
C PHE A 106 7.52 -0.36 -10.24
N GLY A 107 6.67 0.53 -9.73
CA GLY A 107 6.52 0.80 -8.30
C GLY A 107 5.63 -0.21 -7.60
N SER A 108 6.17 -0.84 -6.56
CA SER A 108 5.36 -1.53 -5.54
C SER A 108 4.49 -0.51 -4.81
N HIS A 109 3.26 -0.88 -4.49
CA HIS A 109 2.41 -0.13 -3.57
C HIS A 109 2.47 -0.80 -2.20
N ASP A 110 3.32 -0.26 -1.33
CA ASP A 110 3.70 -0.94 -0.09
C ASP A 110 2.72 -0.71 1.07
N SER A 111 1.71 0.14 0.89
CA SER A 111 0.65 0.28 1.88
C SER A 111 -0.72 0.63 1.31
N PHE A 112 -1.76 0.04 1.91
CA PHE A 112 -3.17 0.31 1.62
C PHE A 112 -3.85 0.92 2.84
N TRP A 113 -4.47 2.08 2.68
CA TRP A 113 -5.13 2.85 3.75
C TRP A 113 -6.60 3.02 3.45
N PHE A 114 -7.45 2.72 4.42
CA PHE A 114 -8.90 2.79 4.26
C PHE A 114 -9.61 2.79 5.61
N GLU A 115 -10.91 3.08 5.57
CA GLU A 115 -11.82 2.91 6.69
C GLU A 115 -12.78 1.74 6.39
N PRO A 116 -12.75 0.63 7.18
CA PRO A 116 -13.66 -0.48 6.97
C PRO A 116 -15.09 -0.15 7.43
N PRO A 117 -16.11 -0.77 6.81
CA PRO A 117 -15.99 -1.96 5.97
C PRO A 117 -15.63 -1.69 4.50
N LEU A 118 -14.74 -2.50 3.95
CA LEU A 118 -14.59 -2.67 2.51
C LEU A 118 -15.74 -3.54 1.96
N ASP A 119 -16.11 -3.33 0.70
CA ASP A 119 -17.11 -4.13 -0.02
C ASP A 119 -16.65 -5.59 -0.08
N ASN A 120 -17.51 -6.52 0.35
CA ASN A 120 -17.19 -7.96 0.35
C ASN A 120 -16.81 -8.47 -1.04
N ARG A 121 -17.36 -7.88 -2.13
CA ARG A 121 -16.98 -8.21 -3.50
C ARG A 121 -15.50 -7.93 -3.76
N ALA A 122 -14.93 -6.87 -3.17
CA ALA A 122 -13.50 -6.58 -3.28
C ALA A 122 -12.67 -7.63 -2.55
N ILE A 123 -13.08 -7.99 -1.33
CA ILE A 123 -12.40 -8.97 -0.48
C ILE A 123 -12.36 -10.35 -1.15
N GLU A 124 -13.51 -10.81 -1.67
CA GLU A 124 -13.64 -12.07 -2.39
C GLU A 124 -12.74 -12.15 -3.63
N ARG A 125 -12.47 -11.01 -4.27
CA ARG A 125 -11.62 -10.91 -5.47
C ARG A 125 -10.12 -10.80 -5.14
N CYS A 126 -9.79 -10.47 -3.89
CA CYS A 126 -8.41 -10.36 -3.40
C CYS A 126 -7.92 -11.62 -2.66
N GLN A 127 -8.41 -12.80 -3.04
CA GLN A 127 -7.99 -14.10 -2.51
C GLN A 127 -6.66 -14.58 -3.11
N HIS A 128 -5.63 -13.74 -3.03
CA HIS A 128 -4.28 -14.04 -3.48
C HIS A 128 -3.27 -13.67 -2.42
N VAL A 129 -2.12 -14.33 -2.45
CA VAL A 129 -1.05 -14.10 -1.48
C VAL A 129 -0.41 -12.73 -1.68
N GLN A 130 0.03 -12.14 -0.57
CA GLN A 130 0.78 -10.89 -0.55
C GLN A 130 2.22 -11.10 -1.02
N ASN A 131 2.94 -10.02 -1.33
CA ASN A 131 4.39 -10.07 -1.62
C ASN A 131 4.75 -10.94 -2.83
N ARG A 132 3.91 -10.89 -3.87
CA ARG A 132 4.18 -11.48 -5.18
C ARG A 132 4.08 -10.42 -6.25
N TRP A 133 4.75 -10.64 -7.37
CA TRP A 133 4.70 -9.73 -8.52
C TRP A 133 3.24 -9.49 -8.96
N GLY A 134 2.83 -8.22 -8.92
CA GLY A 134 1.48 -7.78 -9.30
C GLY A 134 0.40 -7.99 -8.24
N ALA A 135 0.73 -8.45 -7.02
CA ALA A 135 -0.25 -8.67 -5.96
C ALA A 135 -0.95 -7.37 -5.55
N GLU A 136 -0.20 -6.28 -5.41
CA GLU A 136 -0.70 -4.95 -5.05
C GLU A 136 -1.50 -4.35 -6.21
N HIS A 137 -1.02 -4.54 -7.44
CA HIS A 137 -1.71 -4.13 -8.66
C HIS A 137 -3.09 -4.79 -8.78
N LYS A 138 -3.17 -6.09 -8.47
CA LYS A 138 -4.45 -6.80 -8.43
C LYS A 138 -5.41 -6.20 -7.40
N VAL A 139 -4.95 -5.87 -6.20
CA VAL A 139 -5.79 -5.22 -5.19
C VAL A 139 -6.36 -3.90 -5.71
N ILE A 140 -5.52 -3.07 -6.36
CA ILE A 140 -5.95 -1.82 -6.98
C ILE A 140 -7.04 -2.07 -8.03
N VAL A 141 -6.82 -3.01 -8.96
CA VAL A 141 -7.79 -3.36 -10.02
C VAL A 141 -9.12 -3.79 -9.42
N GLU A 142 -9.11 -4.68 -8.42
CA GLU A 142 -10.35 -5.21 -7.85
C GLU A 142 -11.12 -4.15 -7.05
N LEU A 143 -10.43 -3.22 -6.38
CA LEU A 143 -11.05 -2.06 -5.73
C LEU A 143 -11.68 -1.11 -6.76
N LEU A 144 -10.99 -0.81 -7.86
CA LEU A 144 -11.55 0.00 -8.94
C LEU A 144 -12.78 -0.67 -9.57
N ARG A 145 -12.74 -1.98 -9.81
CA ARG A 145 -13.84 -2.77 -10.40
C ARG A 145 -15.11 -2.75 -9.56
N VAL A 146 -15.01 -2.69 -8.24
CA VAL A 146 -16.17 -2.62 -7.34
C VAL A 146 -16.60 -1.19 -7.01
N GLY A 147 -15.94 -0.19 -7.61
CA GLY A 147 -16.36 1.22 -7.59
C GLY A 147 -15.66 2.10 -6.56
N TYR A 148 -14.52 1.68 -6.00
CA TYR A 148 -13.69 2.56 -5.16
C TYR A 148 -12.90 3.56 -6.01
N ASN A 149 -12.63 4.71 -5.43
CA ASN A 149 -11.59 5.61 -5.92
C ASN A 149 -10.26 5.22 -5.27
N VAL A 150 -9.29 4.79 -6.06
CA VAL A 150 -7.96 4.44 -5.54
C VAL A 150 -6.96 5.53 -5.90
N ALA A 151 -6.25 6.07 -4.92
CA ALA A 151 -5.33 7.20 -5.10
C ALA A 151 -3.96 6.95 -4.45
N ASN A 152 -2.92 7.59 -4.98
CA ASN A 152 -1.55 7.44 -4.50
C ASN A 152 -0.98 8.79 -4.01
N PRO A 153 -1.39 9.30 -2.84
CA PRO A 153 -0.93 10.59 -2.30
C PRO A 153 0.51 10.55 -1.74
N CYS A 154 1.39 9.77 -2.36
CA CYS A 154 2.74 9.55 -1.89
C CYS A 154 3.63 10.80 -1.96
N LEU A 155 3.22 11.88 -2.64
CA LEU A 155 3.93 13.17 -2.57
C LEU A 155 3.66 13.93 -1.27
N THR A 156 2.62 13.54 -0.52
CA THR A 156 2.27 14.13 0.78
C THR A 156 2.55 13.15 1.91
N ILE A 157 2.16 11.88 1.75
CA ILE A 157 2.24 10.86 2.79
C ILE A 157 3.37 9.91 2.43
N HIS A 158 4.41 9.89 3.26
CA HIS A 158 5.58 9.08 3.01
C HIS A 158 5.47 7.75 3.73
N THR A 159 5.62 6.66 2.98
CA THR A 159 5.91 5.33 3.51
C THR A 159 7.30 4.95 3.07
N HIS A 160 8.05 4.26 3.92
CA HIS A 160 9.45 3.95 3.65
C HIS A 160 9.70 2.46 3.77
N HIS A 161 10.45 1.92 2.82
CA HIS A 161 10.81 0.52 2.81
C HIS A 161 12.24 0.32 3.27
N HIS A 162 12.41 -0.56 4.25
CA HIS A 162 13.71 -0.90 4.80
C HIS A 162 14.30 -2.11 4.06
N HIS A 163 14.75 -1.90 2.83
CA HIS A 163 15.35 -2.92 1.95
C HIS A 163 16.60 -3.60 2.52
N ALA A 164 17.27 -3.01 3.53
CA ALA A 164 18.58 -3.42 4.03
C ALA A 164 18.63 -4.78 4.75
N THR A 165 17.58 -5.60 4.65
CA THR A 165 17.60 -6.97 5.16
C THR A 165 18.02 -7.99 4.10
N ASP A 166 17.81 -7.73 2.79
CA ASP A 166 18.03 -8.69 1.68
C ASP A 166 17.39 -10.08 1.90
N VAL A 167 16.51 -10.21 2.90
CA VAL A 167 15.82 -11.47 3.21
C VAL A 167 14.50 -11.47 2.46
N HIS A 168 14.55 -11.85 1.20
CA HIS A 168 13.35 -12.10 0.41
C HIS A 168 13.08 -13.62 0.32
N PRO A 169 12.15 -14.16 1.11
CA PRO A 169 11.83 -15.59 1.05
C PRO A 169 11.19 -16.01 -0.29
N TRP A 170 10.63 -15.06 -1.05
CA TRP A 170 9.83 -15.32 -2.26
C TRP A 170 10.55 -16.13 -3.35
N ALA A 171 11.87 -16.00 -3.49
CA ALA A 171 12.60 -16.65 -4.60
C ALA A 171 12.62 -18.17 -4.47
N LYS A 172 12.36 -18.69 -3.26
CA LYS A 172 12.31 -20.12 -2.95
C LYS A 172 10.90 -20.62 -2.68
N GLU A 173 9.89 -19.75 -2.73
CA GLU A 173 8.49 -20.11 -2.53
C GLU A 173 7.86 -20.56 -3.85
N ALA A 174 6.97 -21.57 -3.79
CA ALA A 174 6.21 -22.01 -4.95
C ALA A 174 5.35 -20.87 -5.49
N GLY A 175 5.59 -20.49 -6.76
CA GLY A 175 4.90 -19.38 -7.43
C GLY A 175 5.48 -17.99 -7.15
N GLY A 176 6.71 -17.88 -6.61
CA GLY A 176 7.39 -16.59 -6.41
C GLY A 176 7.66 -15.82 -7.71
N ASN A 177 7.70 -16.51 -8.85
CA ASN A 177 7.82 -15.92 -10.19
C ASN A 177 6.45 -15.74 -10.89
N ASP A 178 5.35 -16.13 -10.25
CA ASP A 178 4.03 -16.01 -10.86
C ASP A 178 3.61 -14.53 -10.85
N VAL A 179 3.22 -14.04 -12.02
CA VAL A 179 2.65 -12.70 -12.18
C VAL A 179 1.15 -12.81 -11.90
N LEU A 180 0.68 -12.17 -10.83
CA LEU A 180 -0.72 -12.28 -10.38
C LEU A 180 -1.70 -11.37 -11.13
N ALA A 181 -1.20 -10.35 -11.81
CA ALA A 181 -1.98 -9.45 -12.64
C ALA A 181 -1.12 -8.92 -13.79
N ASP A 182 -1.73 -8.71 -14.95
CA ASP A 182 -1.06 -8.12 -16.10
C ASP A 182 -0.72 -6.66 -15.74
N PRO A 183 0.55 -6.23 -15.80
CA PRO A 183 0.94 -4.85 -15.50
C PRO A 183 0.31 -3.81 -16.45
N THR A 184 -0.36 -4.25 -17.52
CA THR A 184 -1.10 -3.41 -18.47
C THR A 184 -2.60 -3.31 -18.19
N ASP A 185 -3.14 -4.06 -17.21
CA ASP A 185 -4.59 -4.12 -16.93
C ASP A 185 -5.20 -2.78 -16.46
N HIS A 186 -4.37 -1.84 -16.01
CA HIS A 186 -4.76 -0.44 -15.82
C HIS A 186 -3.58 0.51 -16.00
N LEU A 187 -3.90 1.79 -16.25
CA LEU A 187 -2.90 2.85 -16.23
C LEU A 187 -2.28 2.94 -14.83
N PRO A 188 -0.96 3.17 -14.73
CA PRO A 188 -0.28 3.43 -13.46
C PRO A 188 -1.07 4.38 -12.55
N LEU A 189 -1.19 4.06 -11.26
CA LEU A 189 -1.69 5.05 -10.28
C LEU A 189 -0.61 6.13 -10.08
N PRO A 190 -0.78 7.33 -10.67
CA PRO A 190 0.27 8.32 -10.64
C PRO A 190 0.46 8.83 -9.20
N PRO A 191 1.69 9.19 -8.80
CA PRO A 191 1.91 9.95 -7.59
C PRO A 191 1.11 11.25 -7.56
N THR A 192 0.37 11.47 -6.49
CA THR A 192 -0.41 12.69 -6.24
C THR A 192 -0.10 13.26 -4.86
N THR A 193 -0.65 14.44 -4.58
CA THR A 193 -0.74 15.01 -3.23
C THR A 193 -2.09 14.71 -2.59
N LEU A 194 -2.19 14.87 -1.27
CA LEU A 194 -3.46 14.78 -0.57
C LEU A 194 -4.43 15.89 -0.99
N ASP A 195 -3.93 17.11 -1.27
CA ASP A 195 -4.76 18.24 -1.72
C ASP A 195 -5.42 17.99 -3.07
N GLN A 196 -4.75 17.28 -3.98
CA GLN A 196 -5.34 16.86 -5.25
C GLN A 196 -6.54 15.95 -5.01
N ILE A 197 -6.42 14.97 -4.10
CA ILE A 197 -7.52 14.07 -3.73
C ILE A 197 -8.68 14.86 -3.11
N VAL A 198 -8.38 15.82 -2.23
CA VAL A 198 -9.41 16.69 -1.62
C VAL A 198 -10.19 17.41 -2.71
N SER A 199 -9.49 18.05 -3.65
CA SER A 199 -10.10 18.81 -4.74
C SER A 199 -10.99 17.94 -5.65
N ASP A 200 -10.59 16.69 -5.90
CA ASP A 200 -11.38 15.77 -6.74
C ASP A 200 -12.62 15.21 -6.01
N CYS A 201 -12.65 15.34 -4.69
CA CYS A 201 -13.65 14.75 -3.80
C CYS A 201 -14.66 15.77 -3.23
N THR A 202 -14.45 17.07 -3.45
CA THR A 202 -15.30 18.19 -3.02
C THR A 202 -16.06 18.80 -4.18
#